data_AF-A0A7Z7MWE1-F1
#
_entry.id   AF-A0A7Z7MWE1-F1
#
_cell.length_a   1.000
_cell.length_b   1.000
_cell.length_c   1.000
_cell.angle_alpha   90.00
_cell.angle_beta   90.00
_cell.angle_gamma   90.00
#
_symmetry.space_group_name_H-M   'P 1'
#
loop_
_entity.id
_entity.type
_entity.pdbx_description
1 polymer ?
#
loop_
_entity_poly.entity_id
_entity_poly.type
_entity_poly.pdbx_seq_one_letter_code
_entity_poly.pdbx_strand_id
1 'polypeptide(L)'
;PDIVGVELTGKLQPGITGTDMVLAITEFLRKERVVGAYLEFYGEGADALTVGDRATISNMTPEYGATAAMFYIDSQTIDYLKLTGREDEQVALVEAYAKHTGLWADSLTTAEYERVLTFDLSSVTRTLAGPSNPHAHLPTSELAKNGIAGDMDKARAEEKAGRMPDGAVIIAAITSCTNTSNPRNMVAAGLIARNANRLGLTRKPWVKSSLAPGSKTVKMYLEEAGLMGELEDLGFGVVAYACTTCNGMSGALEPKIQEEIIERDLYATAVLSGNRNFDGRIHPHAKQAFLASPPLVVAYAIAGTIRFDIEKDILGHDAQGNPVTLKDIWPDDSEIDAIVKSSVKPEQFRDTYIPMFDLQKAARTLVSPLYEWRPQSTYIRRPPYWEGNMAKERGLKGMRPLAILPDNITTDHLSPSNAIQLNSAAGEYLDKMGLPEEDFNSYATHRGDHLTAQRATLANPKLFNEMVHDEQGKVVQGSLARVEPEGKVTRMWEAIETYMARKQPLIIIAGADYGQGSSRDWAAKGVALAGVETIVAEGFERIHRTNLIGMGVMPLQFEEGTTRHTLALDGTEIYDVEGAPQPGAKLTLVIHRQSGSAERVPVICRLDTAEEVSIYTAGGVLQRFAQDFLESTAA
;
A
#
# COMPACT_ATOMS: atom_id res chain seq x y z
N PRO A 1 -19.38 6.52 -14.02
CA PRO A 1 -18.92 5.29 -13.35
C PRO A 1 -20.15 4.59 -12.79
N ASP A 2 -20.16 3.27 -12.70
CA ASP A 2 -21.24 2.55 -12.04
C ASP A 2 -21.27 2.96 -10.56
N ILE A 3 -22.46 3.20 -10.02
CA ILE A 3 -22.66 3.55 -8.61
C ILE A 3 -23.35 2.37 -7.94
N VAL A 4 -22.70 1.77 -6.95
CA VAL A 4 -23.21 0.64 -6.17
C VAL A 4 -23.55 1.15 -4.77
N GLY A 5 -24.82 0.99 -4.39
CA GLY A 5 -25.27 1.25 -3.03
C GLY A 5 -24.80 0.13 -2.09
N VAL A 6 -24.23 0.48 -0.95
CA VAL A 6 -23.84 -0.47 0.10
C VAL A 6 -24.63 -0.17 1.37
N GLU A 7 -25.68 -0.93 1.59
CA GLU A 7 -26.53 -0.83 2.78
C GLU A 7 -25.85 -1.51 3.97
N LEU A 8 -25.50 -0.73 4.98
CA LEU A 8 -25.02 -1.20 6.26
C LEU A 8 -26.19 -1.34 7.22
N THR A 9 -26.40 -2.56 7.72
CA THR A 9 -27.44 -2.88 8.72
C THR A 9 -26.83 -3.29 10.05
N GLY A 10 -27.63 -3.28 11.12
CA GLY A 10 -27.17 -3.69 12.44
C GLY A 10 -26.12 -2.74 13.05
N LYS A 11 -25.45 -3.22 14.09
CA LYS A 11 -24.41 -2.48 14.83
C LYS A 11 -23.27 -3.42 15.21
N LEU A 12 -22.06 -2.87 15.30
CA LEU A 12 -20.90 -3.62 15.81
C LEU A 12 -21.17 -4.14 17.22
N GLN A 13 -20.74 -5.38 17.47
CA GLN A 13 -20.83 -5.99 18.80
C GLN A 13 -19.84 -5.33 19.77
N PRO A 14 -20.08 -5.41 21.09
CA PRO A 14 -19.16 -4.85 22.07
C PRO A 14 -17.73 -5.40 21.93
N GLY A 15 -16.75 -4.50 22.02
CA GLY A 15 -15.33 -4.84 21.91
C GLY A 15 -14.82 -5.11 20.49
N ILE A 16 -15.65 -4.91 19.46
CA ILE A 16 -15.25 -4.95 18.05
C ILE A 16 -14.85 -3.55 17.59
N THR A 17 -13.72 -3.46 16.89
CA THR A 17 -13.12 -2.18 16.49
C THR A 17 -13.52 -1.78 15.06
N GLY A 18 -13.34 -0.49 14.73
CA GLY A 18 -13.48 -0.01 13.35
C GLY A 18 -12.51 -0.69 12.37
N THR A 19 -11.36 -1.18 12.87
CA THR A 19 -10.43 -1.97 12.05
C THR A 19 -11.03 -3.34 11.70
N ASP A 20 -11.65 -4.02 12.67
CA ASP A 20 -12.28 -5.32 12.42
C ASP A 20 -13.38 -5.19 11.36
N MET A 21 -14.19 -4.13 11.48
CA MET A 21 -15.24 -3.79 10.52
C MET A 21 -14.69 -3.60 9.10
N VAL A 22 -13.65 -2.77 8.93
CA VAL A 22 -13.15 -2.51 7.57
C VAL A 22 -12.51 -3.74 6.93
N LEU A 23 -11.86 -4.61 7.70
CA LEU A 23 -11.26 -5.83 7.18
C LEU A 23 -12.33 -6.81 6.67
N ALA A 24 -13.43 -6.96 7.42
CA ALA A 24 -14.57 -7.77 6.99
C ALA A 24 -15.28 -7.19 5.75
N ILE A 25 -15.50 -5.86 5.73
CA ILE A 25 -16.09 -5.16 4.56
C ILE A 25 -15.17 -5.29 3.33
N THR A 26 -13.85 -5.22 3.50
CA THR A 26 -12.89 -5.34 2.40
C THR A 26 -12.97 -6.72 1.74
N GLU A 27 -13.04 -7.79 2.53
CA GLU A 27 -13.26 -9.15 2.02
C GLU A 27 -14.58 -9.25 1.25
N PHE A 28 -15.67 -8.76 1.84
CA PHE A 28 -16.99 -8.76 1.23
C PHE A 28 -17.01 -8.04 -0.13
N LEU A 29 -16.54 -6.79 -0.17
CA LEU A 29 -16.55 -5.99 -1.39
C LEU A 29 -15.62 -6.56 -2.48
N ARG A 30 -14.49 -7.18 -2.09
CA ARG A 30 -13.63 -7.87 -3.06
C ARG A 30 -14.35 -9.08 -3.66
N LYS A 31 -15.08 -9.87 -2.87
CA LYS A 31 -15.92 -10.98 -3.35
C LYS A 31 -17.04 -10.50 -4.29
N GLU A 32 -17.61 -9.33 -4.00
CA GLU A 32 -18.65 -8.69 -4.80
C GLU A 32 -18.13 -8.00 -6.08
N ARG A 33 -16.82 -8.00 -6.34
CA ARG A 33 -16.21 -7.50 -7.59
C ARG A 33 -16.61 -6.07 -7.95
N VAL A 34 -16.40 -5.14 -7.02
CA VAL A 34 -16.73 -3.71 -7.19
C VAL A 34 -15.65 -2.89 -7.92
N VAL A 35 -14.81 -3.54 -8.73
CA VAL A 35 -13.65 -2.89 -9.36
C VAL A 35 -14.09 -1.77 -10.29
N GLY A 36 -13.55 -0.57 -10.10
CA GLY A 36 -13.87 0.61 -10.91
C GLY A 36 -15.17 1.35 -10.54
N ALA A 37 -16.06 0.72 -9.76
CA ALA A 37 -17.32 1.32 -9.32
C ALA A 37 -17.10 2.43 -8.27
N TYR A 38 -18.09 3.30 -8.12
CA TYR A 38 -18.22 4.21 -6.99
C TYR A 38 -19.15 3.54 -5.98
N LEU A 39 -18.73 3.47 -4.73
CA LEU A 39 -19.55 2.93 -3.65
C LEU A 39 -20.15 4.08 -2.85
N GLU A 40 -21.44 3.98 -2.55
CA GLU A 40 -22.13 4.88 -1.64
C GLU A 40 -22.72 4.08 -0.49
N PHE A 41 -22.24 4.35 0.73
CA PHE A 41 -22.64 3.63 1.92
C PHE A 41 -23.82 4.32 2.59
N TYR A 42 -24.85 3.55 2.95
CA TYR A 42 -26.07 4.06 3.57
C TYR A 42 -26.71 3.05 4.54
N GLY A 43 -27.80 3.44 5.19
CA GLY A 43 -28.58 2.58 6.09
C GLY A 43 -28.29 2.80 7.57
N GLU A 44 -29.08 2.15 8.43
CA GLU A 44 -29.03 2.35 9.89
C GLU A 44 -27.63 2.12 10.49
N GLY A 45 -26.86 1.22 9.90
CA GLY A 45 -25.50 0.92 10.31
C GLY A 45 -24.58 2.10 10.00
N ALA A 46 -24.71 2.72 8.82
CA ALA A 46 -23.89 3.87 8.41
C ALA A 46 -24.16 5.11 9.27
N ASP A 47 -25.42 5.33 9.67
CA ASP A 47 -25.82 6.42 10.58
C ASP A 47 -25.17 6.30 11.97
N ALA A 48 -24.92 5.07 12.43
CA ALA A 48 -24.30 4.80 13.72
C ALA A 48 -22.78 4.95 13.73
N LEU A 49 -22.13 5.01 12.55
CA LEU A 49 -20.67 5.11 12.43
C LEU A 49 -20.20 6.55 12.65
N THR A 50 -19.11 6.71 13.41
CA THR A 50 -18.42 7.99 13.51
C THR A 50 -17.70 8.32 12.19
N VAL A 51 -17.34 9.58 11.97
CA VAL A 51 -16.51 9.95 10.80
C VAL A 51 -15.17 9.21 10.79
N GLY A 52 -14.60 8.87 11.96
CA GLY A 52 -13.39 8.05 12.04
C GLY A 52 -13.59 6.64 11.46
N ASP A 53 -14.73 6.02 11.75
CA ASP A 53 -15.07 4.69 11.23
C ASP A 53 -15.36 4.73 9.73
N ARG A 54 -16.11 5.74 9.28
CA ARG A 54 -16.39 5.98 7.84
C ARG A 54 -15.11 6.21 7.05
N ALA A 55 -14.21 7.05 7.57
CA ALA A 55 -12.91 7.32 6.96
C ALA A 55 -12.03 6.06 6.92
N THR A 56 -12.15 5.16 7.92
CA THR A 56 -11.46 3.87 7.92
C THR A 56 -11.93 3.00 6.75
N ILE A 57 -13.26 2.91 6.53
CA ILE A 57 -13.84 2.21 5.36
C ILE A 57 -13.35 2.84 4.06
N SER A 58 -13.55 4.15 3.90
CA SER A 58 -13.18 4.86 2.67
C SER A 58 -11.67 4.79 2.37
N ASN A 59 -10.81 4.73 3.40
CA ASN A 59 -9.37 4.60 3.23
C ASN A 59 -8.98 3.30 2.49
N MET A 60 -9.71 2.21 2.73
CA MET A 60 -9.43 0.90 2.13
C MET A 60 -10.02 0.72 0.73
N THR A 61 -10.55 1.78 0.11
CA THR A 61 -11.09 1.78 -1.27
C THR A 61 -10.19 1.07 -2.28
N PRO A 62 -8.88 1.36 -2.33
CA PRO A 62 -8.00 0.69 -3.29
C PRO A 62 -7.84 -0.82 -3.03
N GLU A 63 -8.04 -1.29 -1.79
CA GLU A 63 -7.85 -2.68 -1.41
C GLU A 63 -9.02 -3.58 -1.84
N TYR A 64 -10.24 -3.05 -1.94
CA TYR A 64 -11.37 -3.75 -2.56
C TYR A 64 -11.63 -3.35 -4.04
N GLY A 65 -10.84 -2.42 -4.58
CA GLY A 65 -10.73 -2.13 -6.02
C GLY A 65 -11.71 -1.09 -6.58
N ALA A 66 -12.58 -0.51 -5.74
CA ALA A 66 -13.45 0.57 -6.15
C ALA A 66 -12.67 1.85 -6.47
N THR A 67 -13.31 2.79 -7.17
CA THR A 67 -12.73 4.10 -7.46
C THR A 67 -12.94 5.08 -6.32
N ALA A 68 -14.10 5.01 -5.65
CA ALA A 68 -14.45 5.85 -4.51
C ALA A 68 -15.35 5.07 -3.55
N ALA A 69 -15.30 5.43 -2.27
CA ALA A 69 -16.24 4.98 -1.24
C ALA A 69 -16.70 6.19 -0.44
N MET A 70 -17.98 6.50 -0.57
CA MET A 70 -18.58 7.76 -0.15
C MET A 70 -19.61 7.51 0.95
N PHE A 71 -19.70 8.46 1.87
CA PHE A 71 -20.76 8.57 2.86
C PHE A 71 -21.40 9.95 2.70
N TYR A 72 -22.71 10.04 2.93
CA TYR A 72 -23.43 11.30 2.90
C TYR A 72 -23.03 12.23 4.05
N ILE A 73 -23.37 13.52 3.89
CA ILE A 73 -23.18 14.53 4.94
C ILE A 73 -24.36 14.44 5.92
N ASP A 74 -24.05 14.38 7.20
CA ASP A 74 -25.02 14.23 8.30
C ASP A 74 -24.52 14.89 9.60
N SER A 75 -25.21 14.64 10.71
CA SER A 75 -24.85 15.15 12.03
C SER A 75 -23.46 14.67 12.48
N GLN A 76 -23.07 13.42 12.20
CA GLN A 76 -21.72 12.91 12.52
C GLN A 76 -20.65 13.74 11.81
N THR A 77 -20.90 14.14 10.57
CA THR A 77 -20.02 15.02 9.80
C THR A 77 -19.88 16.40 10.48
N ILE A 78 -21.00 16.99 10.91
CA ILE A 78 -21.01 18.29 11.60
C ILE A 78 -20.29 18.21 12.96
N ASP A 79 -20.54 17.16 13.74
CA ASP A 79 -19.89 16.95 15.03
C ASP A 79 -18.37 16.77 14.88
N TYR A 80 -17.92 16.08 13.83
CA TYR A 80 -16.50 15.96 13.51
C TYR A 80 -15.86 17.30 13.09
N LEU A 81 -16.56 18.12 12.30
CA LEU A 81 -16.04 19.45 11.93
C LEU A 81 -15.87 20.36 13.17
N LYS A 82 -16.83 20.32 14.10
CA LYS A 82 -16.71 21.01 15.40
C LYS A 82 -15.56 20.46 16.22
N LEU A 83 -15.46 19.13 16.35
CA LEU A 83 -14.40 18.45 17.10
C LEU A 83 -13.00 18.80 16.57
N THR A 84 -12.85 18.94 15.26
CA THR A 84 -11.59 19.30 14.60
C THR A 84 -11.31 20.80 14.57
N GLY A 85 -12.08 21.58 15.33
CA GLY A 85 -11.85 23.00 15.58
C GLY A 85 -12.11 23.92 14.39
N ARG A 86 -12.95 23.50 13.43
CA ARG A 86 -13.42 24.40 12.36
C ARG A 86 -14.22 25.56 12.95
N GLU A 87 -14.18 26.70 12.27
CA GLU A 87 -14.91 27.90 12.69
C GLU A 87 -16.43 27.67 12.62
N ASP A 88 -17.17 28.19 13.60
CA ASP A 88 -18.62 27.97 13.71
C ASP A 88 -19.38 28.43 12.45
N GLU A 89 -18.96 29.55 11.85
CA GLU A 89 -19.52 30.06 10.59
C GLU A 89 -19.30 29.08 9.42
N GLN A 90 -18.13 28.46 9.34
CA GLN A 90 -17.82 27.46 8.32
C GLN A 90 -18.63 26.19 8.52
N VAL A 91 -18.80 25.74 9.76
CA VAL A 91 -19.64 24.58 10.10
C VAL A 91 -21.09 24.83 9.70
N ALA A 92 -21.64 25.99 10.07
CA ALA A 92 -23.00 26.40 9.71
C ALA A 92 -23.19 26.48 8.19
N LEU A 93 -22.20 27.01 7.46
CA LEU A 93 -22.22 27.07 5.99
C LEU A 93 -22.25 25.67 5.37
N VAL A 94 -21.42 24.73 5.84
CA VAL A 94 -21.39 23.35 5.33
C VAL A 94 -22.76 22.69 5.50
N GLU A 95 -23.36 22.80 6.69
CA GLU A 95 -24.69 22.23 6.96
C GLU A 95 -25.77 22.86 6.08
N ALA A 96 -25.81 24.19 6.00
CA ALA A 96 -26.79 24.91 5.19
C ALA A 96 -26.65 24.57 3.69
N TYR A 97 -25.42 24.53 3.18
CA TYR A 97 -25.14 24.18 1.79
C TYR A 97 -25.55 22.73 1.48
N ALA A 98 -25.17 21.77 2.32
CA ALA A 98 -25.50 20.37 2.12
C ALA A 98 -27.02 20.13 2.10
N LYS A 99 -27.76 20.75 3.03
CA LYS A 99 -29.23 20.68 3.05
C LYS A 99 -29.87 21.37 1.84
N HIS A 100 -29.36 22.53 1.45
CA HIS A 100 -29.91 23.28 0.32
C HIS A 100 -29.70 22.56 -1.02
N THR A 101 -28.57 21.89 -1.18
CA THR A 101 -28.18 21.19 -2.43
C THR A 101 -28.64 19.73 -2.49
N GLY A 102 -29.27 19.21 -1.45
CA GLY A 102 -29.73 17.81 -1.39
C GLY A 102 -28.61 16.80 -1.14
N LEU A 103 -27.46 17.22 -0.61
CA LEU A 103 -26.32 16.36 -0.23
C LEU A 103 -26.38 15.87 1.22
N TRP A 104 -27.43 16.25 1.95
CA TRP A 104 -27.68 15.81 3.32
C TRP A 104 -28.36 14.44 3.35
N ALA A 105 -28.00 13.59 4.32
CA ALA A 105 -28.47 12.21 4.47
C ALA A 105 -29.97 12.01 4.20
N ASP A 106 -30.83 12.81 4.85
CA ASP A 106 -32.29 12.71 4.73
C ASP A 106 -32.79 12.85 3.29
N SER A 107 -32.10 13.69 2.49
CA SER A 107 -32.44 13.94 1.07
C SER A 107 -32.04 12.78 0.16
N LEU A 108 -31.15 11.90 0.62
CA LEU A 108 -30.63 10.76 -0.14
C LEU A 108 -31.32 9.44 0.23
N THR A 109 -32.25 9.45 1.19
CA THR A 109 -32.99 8.25 1.64
C THR A 109 -33.76 7.52 0.53
N THR A 110 -34.14 8.24 -0.53
CA THR A 110 -34.84 7.68 -1.70
C THR A 110 -33.93 7.54 -2.93
N ALA A 111 -32.61 7.61 -2.74
CA ALA A 111 -31.67 7.37 -3.84
C ALA A 111 -31.84 5.94 -4.38
N GLU A 112 -31.85 5.81 -5.71
CA GLU A 112 -31.94 4.52 -6.39
C GLU A 112 -30.57 4.16 -6.96
N TYR A 113 -30.10 2.96 -6.67
CA TYR A 113 -28.85 2.42 -7.19
C TYR A 113 -29.14 1.24 -8.11
N GLU A 114 -28.42 1.13 -9.23
CA GLU A 114 -28.57 0.02 -10.17
C GLU A 114 -28.20 -1.33 -9.55
N ARG A 115 -27.27 -1.31 -8.58
CA ARG A 115 -26.86 -2.45 -7.78
C ARG A 115 -26.80 -2.06 -6.31
N VAL A 116 -27.40 -2.89 -5.47
CA VAL A 116 -27.37 -2.76 -4.01
C VAL A 116 -26.70 -4.00 -3.41
N LEU A 117 -25.79 -3.76 -2.48
CA LEU A 117 -25.14 -4.76 -1.64
C LEU A 117 -25.54 -4.51 -0.20
N THR A 118 -25.81 -5.55 0.59
CA THR A 118 -26.17 -5.41 2.00
C THR A 118 -25.14 -6.10 2.88
N PHE A 119 -24.67 -5.42 3.93
CA PHE A 119 -23.70 -5.94 4.89
C PHE A 119 -24.17 -5.69 6.34
N ASP A 120 -24.27 -6.75 7.13
CA ASP A 120 -24.68 -6.69 8.53
C ASP A 120 -23.47 -6.49 9.46
N LEU A 121 -23.38 -5.33 10.09
CA LEU A 121 -22.32 -4.98 11.04
C LEU A 121 -22.31 -5.87 12.29
N SER A 122 -23.43 -6.50 12.64
CA SER A 122 -23.50 -7.39 13.80
C SER A 122 -22.78 -8.72 13.59
N SER A 123 -22.48 -9.07 12.33
CA SER A 123 -21.72 -10.26 11.95
C SER A 123 -20.20 -10.12 12.14
N VAL A 124 -19.70 -8.89 12.32
CA VAL A 124 -18.26 -8.62 12.43
C VAL A 124 -17.72 -9.21 13.74
N THR A 125 -16.58 -9.89 13.63
CA THR A 125 -15.85 -10.46 14.77
C THR A 125 -14.44 -9.90 14.83
N ARG A 126 -13.76 -10.05 15.98
CA ARG A 126 -12.38 -9.61 16.13
C ARG A 126 -11.49 -10.36 15.13
N THR A 127 -10.73 -9.64 14.31
CA THR A 127 -10.11 -10.22 13.13
C THR A 127 -8.73 -9.63 12.82
N LEU A 128 -8.00 -10.38 12.00
CA LEU A 128 -6.79 -9.96 11.31
C LEU A 128 -7.04 -9.99 9.80
N ALA A 129 -6.12 -9.44 9.02
CA ALA A 129 -6.02 -9.79 7.60
C ALA A 129 -4.61 -10.24 7.24
N GLY A 130 -4.50 -11.31 6.46
CA GLY A 130 -3.26 -11.90 6.01
C GLY A 130 -3.30 -13.43 5.90
N PRO A 131 -2.13 -14.09 5.86
CA PRO A 131 -0.83 -13.46 5.64
C PRO A 131 -0.73 -12.83 4.25
N SER A 132 -0.05 -11.69 4.16
CA SER A 132 0.40 -11.07 2.90
C SER A 132 -0.65 -10.74 1.84
N ASN A 133 -1.91 -10.75 2.22
CA ASN A 133 -3.04 -10.35 1.40
C ASN A 133 -4.02 -9.51 2.25
N PRO A 134 -4.30 -8.23 1.91
CA PRO A 134 -5.17 -7.35 2.70
C PRO A 134 -6.63 -7.79 2.77
N HIS A 135 -7.11 -8.56 1.79
CA HIS A 135 -8.48 -9.06 1.75
C HIS A 135 -8.58 -10.54 2.19
N ALA A 136 -7.49 -11.14 2.65
CA ALA A 136 -7.53 -12.44 3.32
C ALA A 136 -7.97 -12.25 4.78
N HIS A 137 -9.28 -12.18 5.00
CA HIS A 137 -9.88 -12.01 6.32
C HIS A 137 -9.62 -13.25 7.20
N LEU A 138 -9.15 -13.01 8.43
CA LEU A 138 -8.75 -14.04 9.39
C LEU A 138 -9.37 -13.74 10.77
N PRO A 139 -10.59 -14.22 11.04
CA PRO A 139 -11.17 -14.16 12.37
C PRO A 139 -10.21 -14.74 13.41
N THR A 140 -10.02 -14.03 14.51
CA THR A 140 -9.08 -14.44 15.59
C THR A 140 -9.43 -15.80 16.17
N SER A 141 -10.72 -16.14 16.21
CA SER A 141 -11.23 -17.44 16.65
C SER A 141 -10.85 -18.62 15.73
N GLU A 142 -10.44 -18.35 14.48
CA GLU A 142 -10.09 -19.37 13.49
C GLU A 142 -8.59 -19.50 13.23
N LEU A 143 -7.73 -18.75 13.93
CA LEU A 143 -6.27 -18.74 13.67
C LEU A 143 -5.65 -20.13 13.78
N ALA A 144 -6.06 -20.94 14.76
CA ALA A 144 -5.56 -22.30 14.93
C ALA A 144 -6.01 -23.24 13.79
N LYS A 145 -7.28 -23.13 13.37
CA LYS A 145 -7.84 -23.89 12.26
C LYS A 145 -7.14 -23.58 10.94
N ASN A 146 -6.73 -22.32 10.75
CA ASN A 146 -6.01 -21.86 9.57
C ASN A 146 -4.49 -22.08 9.66
N GLY A 147 -3.98 -22.76 10.71
CA GLY A 147 -2.55 -23.04 10.88
C GLY A 147 -1.69 -21.80 11.14
N ILE A 148 -2.32 -20.69 11.54
CA ILE A 148 -1.63 -19.45 11.92
C ILE A 148 -1.20 -19.54 13.38
N ALA A 149 -2.12 -19.82 14.29
CA ALA A 149 -1.84 -20.10 15.70
C ALA A 149 -1.62 -21.60 15.95
N GLY A 150 -0.80 -21.96 16.94
CA GLY A 150 -0.48 -23.35 17.30
C GLY A 150 0.97 -23.53 17.75
N ASP A 151 1.34 -24.75 18.13
CA ASP A 151 2.73 -25.10 18.51
C ASP A 151 3.33 -24.26 19.65
N MET A 152 2.51 -23.74 20.56
CA MET A 152 2.95 -22.86 21.65
C MET A 152 3.94 -23.50 22.62
N ASP A 153 3.90 -24.83 22.80
CA ASP A 153 4.91 -25.53 23.62
C ASP A 153 6.31 -25.44 23.01
N LYS A 154 6.41 -25.49 21.68
CA LYS A 154 7.69 -25.28 20.97
C LYS A 154 8.12 -23.83 21.09
N ALA A 155 7.21 -22.88 20.88
CA ALA A 155 7.50 -21.45 21.01
C ALA A 155 8.03 -21.10 22.41
N ARG A 156 7.41 -21.62 23.46
CA ARG A 156 7.85 -21.45 24.86
C ARG A 156 9.19 -22.12 25.15
N ALA A 157 9.47 -23.28 24.53
CA ALA A 157 10.76 -23.95 24.68
C ALA A 157 11.90 -23.13 24.05
N GLU A 158 11.66 -22.54 22.87
CA GLU A 158 12.60 -21.62 22.22
C GLU A 158 12.86 -20.37 23.09
N GLU A 159 11.80 -19.76 23.59
CA GLU A 159 11.92 -18.60 24.48
C GLU A 159 12.70 -18.93 25.76
N LYS A 160 12.44 -20.09 26.38
CA LYS A 160 13.19 -20.56 27.56
C LYS A 160 14.67 -20.81 27.25
N ALA A 161 15.00 -21.12 26.01
CA ALA A 161 16.38 -21.23 25.52
C ALA A 161 17.00 -19.87 25.14
N GLY A 162 16.27 -18.75 25.33
CA GLY A 162 16.72 -17.40 24.99
C GLY A 162 16.70 -17.10 23.49
N ARG A 163 15.93 -17.85 22.71
CA ARG A 163 15.84 -17.73 21.25
C ARG A 163 14.45 -17.24 20.81
N MET A 164 14.38 -16.65 19.63
CA MET A 164 13.09 -16.30 19.03
C MET A 164 12.30 -17.56 18.62
N PRO A 165 10.99 -17.60 18.87
CA PRO A 165 10.14 -18.72 18.46
C PRO A 165 9.82 -18.68 16.96
N ASP A 166 9.32 -19.78 16.41
CA ASP A 166 8.64 -19.75 15.11
C ASP A 166 7.46 -18.76 15.15
N GLY A 167 7.23 -18.05 14.06
CA GLY A 167 6.21 -17.02 13.94
C GLY A 167 6.50 -15.75 14.73
N ALA A 168 7.74 -15.57 15.23
CA ALA A 168 8.14 -14.39 16.01
C ALA A 168 7.66 -13.09 15.36
N VAL A 169 6.95 -12.26 16.14
CA VAL A 169 6.56 -10.92 15.72
C VAL A 169 7.76 -10.01 15.91
N ILE A 170 8.45 -9.68 14.83
CA ILE A 170 9.67 -8.85 14.88
C ILE A 170 9.35 -7.36 14.74
N ILE A 171 8.18 -7.03 14.18
CA ILE A 171 7.66 -5.67 14.05
C ILE A 171 6.24 -5.64 14.60
N ALA A 172 5.96 -4.74 15.55
CA ALA A 172 4.62 -4.43 16.03
C ALA A 172 4.37 -2.92 15.91
N ALA A 173 3.68 -2.48 14.86
CA ALA A 173 3.59 -1.06 14.54
C ALA A 173 2.15 -0.52 14.58
N ILE A 174 1.88 0.39 15.52
CA ILE A 174 0.70 1.25 15.45
C ILE A 174 1.05 2.39 14.47
N THR A 175 0.54 2.28 13.26
CA THR A 175 0.89 3.12 12.11
C THR A 175 -0.33 3.37 11.24
N SER A 176 -0.12 4.06 10.10
CA SER A 176 -1.11 4.37 9.07
C SER A 176 -2.19 5.39 9.44
N CYS A 177 -2.53 6.24 8.47
CA CYS A 177 -3.69 7.11 8.54
C CYS A 177 -5.02 6.32 8.64
N THR A 178 -5.06 5.06 8.22
CA THR A 178 -6.24 4.18 8.32
C THR A 178 -6.78 4.13 9.74
N ASN A 179 -5.90 3.90 10.72
CA ASN A 179 -6.30 3.66 12.11
C ASN A 179 -5.90 4.80 13.05
N THR A 180 -4.78 5.49 12.81
CA THR A 180 -4.32 6.58 13.70
C THR A 180 -5.15 7.85 13.60
N SER A 181 -5.99 7.97 12.56
CA SER A 181 -6.97 9.05 12.43
C SER A 181 -8.25 8.79 13.22
N ASN A 182 -8.45 7.59 13.76
CA ASN A 182 -9.61 7.21 14.56
C ASN A 182 -9.25 7.23 16.06
N PRO A 183 -9.70 8.24 16.83
CA PRO A 183 -9.35 8.35 18.25
C PRO A 183 -9.79 7.14 19.09
N ARG A 184 -10.90 6.50 18.74
CA ARG A 184 -11.41 5.32 19.46
C ARG A 184 -10.40 4.18 19.43
N ASN A 185 -9.80 3.91 18.26
CA ASN A 185 -8.76 2.89 18.09
C ASN A 185 -7.48 3.22 18.86
N MET A 186 -7.07 4.49 18.87
CA MET A 186 -5.87 4.95 19.57
C MET A 186 -6.03 4.91 21.09
N VAL A 187 -7.18 5.33 21.60
CA VAL A 187 -7.52 5.24 23.03
C VAL A 187 -7.62 3.77 23.47
N ALA A 188 -8.24 2.90 22.67
CA ALA A 188 -8.30 1.47 22.96
C ALA A 188 -6.89 0.84 23.07
N ALA A 189 -5.95 1.20 22.18
CA ALA A 189 -4.57 0.74 22.28
C ALA A 189 -3.87 1.24 23.55
N GLY A 190 -4.08 2.51 23.91
CA GLY A 190 -3.58 3.07 25.16
C GLY A 190 -4.14 2.39 26.41
N LEU A 191 -5.42 2.02 26.39
CA LEU A 191 -6.07 1.31 27.49
C LEU A 191 -5.57 -0.13 27.64
N ILE A 192 -5.36 -0.84 26.52
CA ILE A 192 -4.69 -2.16 26.55
C ILE A 192 -3.32 -2.04 27.20
N ALA A 193 -2.54 -1.02 26.81
CA ALA A 193 -1.21 -0.80 27.36
C ALA A 193 -1.25 -0.52 28.87
N ARG A 194 -2.14 0.37 29.30
CA ARG A 194 -2.40 0.69 30.71
C ARG A 194 -2.77 -0.56 31.52
N ASN A 195 -3.70 -1.36 31.02
CA ASN A 195 -4.18 -2.55 31.71
C ASN A 195 -3.08 -3.63 31.78
N ALA A 196 -2.29 -3.79 30.71
CA ALA A 196 -1.13 -4.68 30.67
C ALA A 196 -0.04 -4.26 31.67
N ASN A 197 0.32 -2.96 31.73
CA ASN A 197 1.31 -2.44 32.68
C ASN A 197 0.88 -2.65 34.13
N ARG A 198 -0.39 -2.41 34.46
CA ARG A 198 -0.96 -2.66 35.80
C ARG A 198 -0.86 -4.12 36.23
N LEU A 199 -0.92 -5.04 35.28
CA LEU A 199 -0.79 -6.48 35.51
C LEU A 199 0.66 -6.97 35.34
N GLY A 200 1.62 -6.08 35.13
CA GLY A 200 3.05 -6.44 35.02
C GLY A 200 3.44 -7.12 33.71
N LEU A 201 2.61 -7.03 32.67
CA LEU A 201 2.94 -7.53 31.35
C LEU A 201 3.88 -6.58 30.61
N THR A 202 4.80 -7.12 29.82
CA THR A 202 5.72 -6.36 28.97
C THR A 202 5.76 -6.94 27.57
N ARG A 203 6.12 -6.13 26.57
CA ARG A 203 6.42 -6.67 25.23
C ARG A 203 7.60 -7.65 25.26
N LYS A 204 7.65 -8.58 24.31
CA LYS A 204 8.85 -9.43 24.13
C LYS A 204 10.04 -8.60 23.62
N PRO A 205 11.28 -8.95 24.02
CA PRO A 205 12.47 -8.14 23.73
C PRO A 205 12.78 -8.04 22.23
N TRP A 206 12.50 -9.09 21.45
CA TRP A 206 12.73 -9.11 19.99
C TRP A 206 11.70 -8.31 19.18
N VAL A 207 10.62 -7.84 19.81
CA VAL A 207 9.57 -7.09 19.11
C VAL A 207 10.00 -5.63 18.99
N LYS A 208 10.29 -5.16 17.78
CA LYS A 208 10.45 -3.74 17.50
C LYS A 208 9.07 -3.08 17.43
N SER A 209 8.68 -2.43 18.52
CA SER A 209 7.42 -1.70 18.63
C SER A 209 7.56 -0.23 18.21
N SER A 210 6.51 0.36 17.66
CA SER A 210 6.51 1.78 17.28
C SER A 210 5.10 2.36 17.23
N LEU A 211 4.96 3.63 17.63
CA LEU A 211 3.78 4.46 17.35
C LEU A 211 4.14 5.55 16.33
N ALA A 212 3.45 5.56 15.19
CA ALA A 212 3.60 6.57 14.15
C ALA A 212 2.26 7.24 13.84
N PRO A 213 1.88 8.28 14.58
CA PRO A 213 0.58 8.91 14.40
C PRO A 213 0.48 9.72 13.10
N GLY A 214 -0.71 9.76 12.50
CA GLY A 214 -0.99 10.59 11.33
C GLY A 214 -0.95 12.10 11.58
N SER A 215 -1.01 12.53 12.85
CA SER A 215 -0.96 13.93 13.26
C SER A 215 -0.43 14.10 14.68
N LYS A 216 0.10 15.30 14.99
CA LYS A 216 0.50 15.70 16.35
C LYS A 216 -0.65 15.64 17.35
N THR A 217 -1.88 15.90 16.90
CA THR A 217 -3.09 15.87 17.75
C THR A 217 -3.27 14.52 18.44
N VAL A 218 -2.86 13.42 17.81
CA VAL A 218 -2.93 12.07 18.41
C VAL A 218 -2.13 11.96 19.69
N LYS A 219 -0.89 12.46 19.68
CA LYS A 219 -0.05 12.48 20.87
C LYS A 219 -0.69 13.35 21.95
N MET A 220 -1.22 14.53 21.60
CA MET A 220 -1.81 15.48 22.55
C MET A 220 -2.99 14.87 23.32
N TYR A 221 -3.94 14.22 22.64
CA TYR A 221 -5.08 13.62 23.37
C TYR A 221 -4.69 12.35 24.14
N LEU A 222 -3.66 11.61 23.72
CA LEU A 222 -3.16 10.45 24.47
C LEU A 222 -2.42 10.88 25.74
N GLU A 223 -1.68 11.99 25.69
CA GLU A 223 -1.06 12.61 26.86
C GLU A 223 -2.13 13.14 27.83
N GLU A 224 -3.13 13.84 27.31
CA GLU A 224 -4.24 14.36 28.11
C GLU A 224 -5.06 13.24 28.77
N ALA A 225 -5.27 12.13 28.08
CA ALA A 225 -5.91 10.93 28.62
C ALA A 225 -5.03 10.16 29.63
N GLY A 226 -3.76 10.52 29.79
CA GLY A 226 -2.80 9.76 30.61
C GLY A 226 -2.42 8.40 30.04
N LEU A 227 -2.59 8.19 28.72
CA LEU A 227 -2.34 6.91 28.04
C LEU A 227 -1.04 6.88 27.24
N MET A 228 -0.45 8.04 26.92
CA MET A 228 0.81 8.09 26.16
C MET A 228 1.97 7.45 26.94
N GLY A 229 2.10 7.75 28.24
CA GLY A 229 3.13 7.13 29.09
C GLY A 229 2.98 5.61 29.18
N GLU A 230 1.74 5.12 29.27
CA GLU A 230 1.44 3.68 29.30
C GLU A 230 1.87 2.96 28.00
N LEU A 231 1.67 3.61 26.85
CA LEU A 231 2.16 3.12 25.56
C LEU A 231 3.70 3.13 25.52
N GLU A 232 4.34 4.21 25.99
CA GLU A 232 5.81 4.34 26.03
C GLU A 232 6.45 3.26 26.91
N ASP A 233 5.87 2.96 28.06
CA ASP A 233 6.33 1.91 28.99
C ASP A 233 6.28 0.51 28.34
N LEU A 234 5.30 0.25 27.46
CA LEU A 234 5.27 -0.97 26.63
C LEU A 234 6.15 -0.89 25.37
N GLY A 235 6.86 0.21 25.15
CA GLY A 235 7.77 0.41 24.01
C GLY A 235 7.12 1.02 22.76
N PHE A 236 5.90 1.55 22.85
CA PHE A 236 5.20 2.25 21.76
C PHE A 236 5.41 3.76 21.83
N GLY A 237 6.68 4.19 21.77
CA GLY A 237 7.03 5.61 21.67
C GLY A 237 6.67 6.19 20.30
N VAL A 238 6.38 7.51 20.29
CA VAL A 238 6.16 8.25 19.03
C VAL A 238 7.47 8.36 18.26
N VAL A 239 7.58 7.64 17.14
CA VAL A 239 8.81 7.62 16.33
C VAL A 239 8.82 8.69 15.24
N ALA A 240 7.65 9.02 14.69
CA ALA A 240 7.47 10.06 13.68
C ALA A 240 5.98 10.38 13.45
N TYR A 241 5.71 11.54 12.88
CA TYR A 241 4.39 11.89 12.32
C TYR A 241 4.41 11.66 10.80
N ALA A 242 4.43 10.38 10.39
CA ALA A 242 4.65 9.98 9.00
C ALA A 242 4.14 8.55 8.73
N CYS A 243 4.17 8.12 7.46
CA CYS A 243 3.74 6.78 7.05
C CYS A 243 4.54 5.63 7.69
N THR A 244 5.86 5.80 7.89
CA THR A 244 6.75 4.83 8.56
C THR A 244 6.54 3.36 8.10
N THR A 245 6.26 2.43 9.01
CA THR A 245 6.05 1.01 8.73
C THR A 245 4.93 0.76 7.69
N CYS A 246 3.92 1.63 7.59
CA CYS A 246 2.81 1.45 6.63
C CYS A 246 3.25 1.46 5.16
N ASN A 247 4.32 2.18 4.81
CA ASN A 247 4.87 2.23 3.45
C ASN A 247 6.20 1.46 3.32
N GLY A 248 6.58 0.68 4.32
CA GLY A 248 7.81 -0.12 4.35
C GLY A 248 9.02 0.58 4.95
N MET A 249 8.88 1.81 5.45
CA MET A 249 9.93 2.51 6.21
C MET A 249 9.90 2.08 7.68
N SER A 250 10.12 0.79 7.91
CA SER A 250 10.14 0.15 9.23
C SER A 250 11.49 0.26 9.94
N GLY A 251 12.54 0.69 9.22
CA GLY A 251 13.91 0.86 9.73
C GLY A 251 14.62 -0.45 10.09
N ALA A 252 15.91 -0.39 10.41
CA ALA A 252 16.71 -1.58 10.73
C ALA A 252 16.25 -2.29 12.03
N LEU A 253 16.42 -3.61 12.09
CA LEU A 253 16.33 -4.38 13.33
C LEU A 253 17.64 -4.31 14.10
N GLU A 254 17.62 -4.67 15.39
CA GLU A 254 18.87 -4.86 16.13
C GLU A 254 19.69 -5.98 15.47
N PRO A 255 21.03 -5.82 15.31
CA PRO A 255 21.87 -6.78 14.57
C PRO A 255 21.70 -8.24 15.02
N LYS A 256 21.61 -8.47 16.34
CA LYS A 256 21.41 -9.83 16.90
C LYS A 256 20.11 -10.48 16.46
N ILE A 257 19.03 -9.71 16.38
CA ILE A 257 17.72 -10.19 15.92
C ILE A 257 17.81 -10.55 14.43
N GLN A 258 18.44 -9.67 13.64
CA GLN A 258 18.63 -9.90 12.21
C GLN A 258 19.50 -11.14 11.93
N GLU A 259 20.63 -11.26 12.62
CA GLU A 259 21.53 -12.42 12.53
C GLU A 259 20.79 -13.72 12.84
N GLU A 260 20.04 -13.76 13.95
CA GLU A 260 19.30 -14.95 14.35
C GLU A 260 18.22 -15.36 13.33
N ILE A 261 17.51 -14.41 12.72
CA ILE A 261 16.53 -14.70 11.66
C ILE A 261 17.22 -15.35 10.46
N ILE A 262 18.37 -14.82 10.04
CA ILE A 262 19.11 -15.30 8.88
C ILE A 262 19.73 -16.67 9.15
N GLU A 263 20.44 -16.83 10.27
CA GLU A 263 21.15 -18.07 10.62
C GLU A 263 20.21 -19.27 10.78
N ARG A 264 18.99 -19.03 11.28
CA ARG A 264 18.00 -20.08 11.54
C ARG A 264 16.94 -20.22 10.44
N ASP A 265 17.02 -19.40 9.39
CA ASP A 265 15.94 -19.23 8.39
C ASP A 265 14.55 -19.07 9.04
N LEU A 266 14.49 -18.30 10.13
CA LEU A 266 13.33 -18.23 11.01
C LEU A 266 12.11 -17.68 10.25
N TYR A 267 10.95 -18.30 10.46
CA TYR A 267 9.69 -17.72 10.01
C TYR A 267 9.29 -16.56 10.94
N ALA A 268 9.76 -15.36 10.62
CA ALA A 268 9.46 -14.12 11.32
C ALA A 268 8.33 -13.34 10.64
N THR A 269 7.55 -12.60 11.44
CA THR A 269 6.33 -11.90 11.00
C THR A 269 6.27 -10.45 11.47
N ALA A 270 5.38 -9.68 10.85
CA ALA A 270 5.05 -8.32 11.28
C ALA A 270 3.54 -8.19 11.54
N VAL A 271 3.17 -7.45 12.58
CA VAL A 271 1.78 -7.10 12.88
C VAL A 271 1.68 -5.57 12.90
N LEU A 272 0.75 -5.01 12.11
CA LEU A 272 0.64 -3.56 11.97
C LEU A 272 -0.80 -3.10 11.77
N SER A 273 -1.11 -1.87 12.20
CA SER A 273 -2.39 -1.23 11.95
C SER A 273 -2.46 -0.50 10.60
N GLY A 274 -1.80 -1.06 9.58
CA GLY A 274 -1.82 -0.57 8.21
C GLY A 274 -3.04 -1.01 7.42
N ASN A 275 -3.03 -0.72 6.11
CA ASN A 275 -4.01 -1.22 5.14
C ASN A 275 -3.43 -2.21 4.12
N ARG A 276 -2.10 -2.44 4.12
CA ARG A 276 -1.42 -3.32 3.17
C ARG A 276 -0.35 -4.15 3.85
N ASN A 277 -0.30 -5.43 3.50
CA ASN A 277 0.62 -6.41 4.09
C ASN A 277 1.35 -7.28 3.04
N PHE A 278 1.31 -6.94 1.75
CA PHE A 278 1.98 -7.70 0.67
C PHE A 278 3.43 -8.12 0.99
N ASP A 279 3.86 -9.26 0.44
CA ASP A 279 5.20 -9.81 0.66
C ASP A 279 6.31 -8.79 0.35
N GLY A 280 7.28 -8.69 1.28
CA GLY A 280 8.43 -7.79 1.17
C GLY A 280 8.12 -6.30 1.35
N ARG A 281 6.85 -5.92 1.57
CA ARG A 281 6.45 -4.52 1.74
C ARG A 281 6.84 -3.94 3.09
N ILE A 282 6.64 -4.69 4.17
CA ILE A 282 6.72 -4.15 5.54
C ILE A 282 8.16 -4.07 6.03
N HIS A 283 8.89 -5.17 5.97
CA HIS A 283 10.28 -5.27 6.38
C HIS A 283 10.93 -6.43 5.61
N PRO A 284 12.19 -6.33 5.14
CA PRO A 284 12.84 -7.38 4.34
C PRO A 284 12.95 -8.73 5.05
N HIS A 285 13.13 -8.72 6.38
CA HIS A 285 13.24 -9.92 7.23
C HIS A 285 11.90 -10.45 7.76
N ALA A 286 10.77 -9.80 7.45
CA ALA A 286 9.45 -10.33 7.77
C ALA A 286 8.95 -11.18 6.60
N LYS A 287 8.83 -12.51 6.79
CA LYS A 287 8.35 -13.43 5.75
C LYS A 287 6.88 -13.15 5.41
N GLN A 288 6.07 -12.80 6.41
CA GLN A 288 4.66 -12.47 6.26
C GLN A 288 4.24 -11.31 7.18
N ALA A 289 3.17 -10.61 6.81
CA ALA A 289 2.62 -9.54 7.62
C ALA A 289 1.09 -9.65 7.79
N PHE A 290 0.61 -9.17 8.94
CA PHE A 290 -0.79 -9.20 9.35
C PHE A 290 -1.30 -7.80 9.67
N LEU A 291 -2.45 -7.45 9.12
CA LEU A 291 -3.16 -6.23 9.49
C LEU A 291 -4.00 -6.50 10.72
N ALA A 292 -3.95 -5.58 11.69
CA ALA A 292 -4.66 -5.71 12.96
C ALA A 292 -5.11 -4.35 13.48
N SER A 293 -6.10 -4.32 14.35
CA SER A 293 -6.44 -3.11 15.10
C SER A 293 -5.28 -2.66 15.99
N PRO A 294 -5.09 -1.34 16.26
CA PRO A 294 -4.09 -0.86 17.21
C PRO A 294 -4.05 -1.61 18.56
N PRO A 295 -5.18 -1.93 19.24
CA PRO A 295 -5.14 -2.74 20.47
C PRO A 295 -4.60 -4.16 20.25
N LEU A 296 -4.93 -4.81 19.12
CA LEU A 296 -4.35 -6.12 18.78
C LEU A 296 -2.85 -6.04 18.50
N VAL A 297 -2.36 -4.96 17.88
CA VAL A 297 -0.92 -4.75 17.69
C VAL A 297 -0.18 -4.75 19.04
N VAL A 298 -0.73 -4.06 20.05
CA VAL A 298 -0.16 -4.06 21.41
C VAL A 298 -0.20 -5.47 22.00
N ALA A 299 -1.32 -6.18 21.88
CA ALA A 299 -1.46 -7.54 22.40
C ALA A 299 -0.46 -8.52 21.76
N TYR A 300 -0.25 -8.45 20.44
CA TYR A 300 0.74 -9.28 19.74
C TYR A 300 2.18 -8.89 20.06
N ALA A 301 2.46 -7.64 20.47
CA ALA A 301 3.77 -7.27 20.99
C ALA A 301 4.08 -7.93 22.34
N ILE A 302 3.06 -8.11 23.18
CA ILE A 302 3.15 -8.84 24.46
C ILE A 302 3.30 -10.34 24.21
N ALA A 303 2.49 -10.92 23.31
CA ALA A 303 2.58 -12.32 22.94
C ALA A 303 3.92 -12.67 22.25
N GLY A 304 4.39 -11.80 21.35
CA GLY A 304 5.66 -11.89 20.64
C GLY A 304 5.75 -12.93 19.53
N THR A 305 4.67 -13.65 19.22
CA THR A 305 4.58 -14.58 18.09
C THR A 305 3.15 -14.63 17.55
N ILE A 306 2.99 -14.78 16.23
CA ILE A 306 1.68 -15.02 15.60
C ILE A 306 1.16 -16.43 15.89
N ARG A 307 2.02 -17.32 16.41
CA ARG A 307 1.66 -18.68 16.85
C ARG A 307 0.76 -18.70 18.09
N PHE A 308 0.64 -17.56 18.77
CA PHE A 308 -0.20 -17.39 19.95
C PHE A 308 -1.68 -17.35 19.56
N ASP A 309 -2.51 -18.21 20.19
CA ASP A 309 -3.97 -18.12 20.07
C ASP A 309 -4.46 -16.97 20.97
N ILE A 310 -4.60 -15.79 20.37
CA ILE A 310 -4.90 -14.53 21.08
C ILE A 310 -6.21 -14.57 21.88
N GLU A 311 -7.13 -15.49 21.57
CA GLU A 311 -8.41 -15.64 22.27
C GLU A 311 -8.33 -16.56 23.49
N LYS A 312 -7.32 -17.42 23.58
CA LYS A 312 -7.27 -18.52 24.58
C LYS A 312 -5.99 -18.57 25.40
N ASP A 313 -4.87 -18.21 24.80
CA ASP A 313 -3.58 -18.35 25.44
C ASP A 313 -3.34 -17.28 26.51
N ILE A 314 -2.45 -17.60 27.43
CA ILE A 314 -2.06 -16.76 28.56
C ILE A 314 -0.92 -15.85 28.13
N LEU A 315 -1.14 -14.53 28.16
CA LEU A 315 -0.15 -13.49 27.81
C LEU A 315 0.98 -13.41 28.85
N GLY A 316 0.65 -13.67 30.11
CA GLY A 316 1.59 -13.69 31.22
C GLY A 316 0.87 -13.96 32.54
N HIS A 317 1.56 -13.72 33.65
CA HIS A 317 0.97 -13.86 34.98
C HIS A 317 1.12 -12.54 35.73
N ASP A 318 0.12 -12.17 36.51
CA ASP A 318 0.16 -10.98 37.36
C ASP A 318 1.11 -11.17 38.57
N ALA A 319 1.23 -10.13 39.40
CA ALA A 319 2.07 -10.17 40.60
C ALA A 319 1.62 -11.23 41.64
N GLN A 320 0.39 -11.73 41.55
CA GLN A 320 -0.16 -12.78 42.40
C GLN A 320 -0.04 -14.18 41.77
N GLY A 321 0.47 -14.26 40.54
CA GLY A 321 0.62 -15.50 39.78
C GLY A 321 -0.65 -15.95 39.06
N ASN A 322 -1.68 -15.11 38.95
CA ASN A 322 -2.88 -15.43 38.18
C ASN A 322 -2.60 -15.31 36.67
N PRO A 323 -3.15 -16.20 35.84
CA PRO A 323 -3.00 -16.11 34.40
C PRO A 323 -3.74 -14.88 33.86
N VAL A 324 -3.07 -14.12 32.99
CA VAL A 324 -3.63 -12.95 32.31
C VAL A 324 -3.83 -13.28 30.84
N THR A 325 -5.04 -13.06 30.33
CA THR A 325 -5.45 -13.29 28.94
C THR A 325 -5.83 -11.97 28.26
N LEU A 326 -6.15 -12.01 26.97
CA LEU A 326 -6.63 -10.82 26.25
C LEU A 326 -7.86 -10.20 26.92
N LYS A 327 -8.77 -11.02 27.45
CA LYS A 327 -10.02 -10.56 28.07
C LYS A 327 -9.78 -9.70 29.31
N ASP A 328 -8.70 -9.98 30.05
CA ASP A 328 -8.38 -9.29 31.29
C ASP A 328 -7.81 -7.89 31.05
N ILE A 329 -7.29 -7.63 29.85
CA ILE A 329 -6.73 -6.32 29.46
C ILE A 329 -7.59 -5.56 28.47
N TRP A 330 -8.57 -6.21 27.82
CA TRP A 330 -9.42 -5.58 26.81
C TRP A 330 -10.38 -4.57 27.45
N PRO A 331 -10.39 -3.30 26.98
CA PRO A 331 -11.23 -2.27 27.57
C PRO A 331 -12.71 -2.43 27.19
N ASP A 332 -13.58 -1.95 28.08
CA ASP A 332 -14.99 -1.76 27.76
C ASP A 332 -15.19 -0.56 26.82
N ASP A 333 -16.15 -0.69 25.90
CA ASP A 333 -16.48 0.36 24.93
C ASP A 333 -16.90 1.69 25.58
N SER A 334 -17.60 1.62 26.71
CA SER A 334 -18.05 2.79 27.46
C SER A 334 -16.87 3.55 28.09
N GLU A 335 -15.80 2.85 28.48
CA GLU A 335 -14.57 3.49 28.97
C GLU A 335 -13.85 4.22 27.84
N ILE A 336 -13.75 3.59 26.67
CA ILE A 336 -13.15 4.23 25.48
C ILE A 336 -13.91 5.51 25.13
N ASP A 337 -15.25 5.44 25.05
CA ASP A 337 -16.08 6.59 24.68
C ASP A 337 -15.99 7.74 25.70
N ALA A 338 -15.94 7.42 26.99
CA ALA A 338 -15.77 8.42 28.04
C ALA A 338 -14.42 9.15 27.92
N ILE A 339 -13.34 8.42 27.61
CA ILE A 339 -12.00 9.00 27.45
C ILE A 339 -11.92 9.82 26.17
N VAL A 340 -12.43 9.32 25.04
CA VAL A 340 -12.48 10.06 23.77
C VAL A 340 -13.21 11.39 23.97
N LYS A 341 -14.40 11.36 24.59
CA LYS A 341 -15.21 12.55 24.83
C LYS A 341 -14.54 13.58 25.75
N SER A 342 -13.74 13.13 26.71
CA SER A 342 -13.08 14.01 27.68
C SER A 342 -11.71 14.53 27.22
N SER A 343 -11.03 13.79 26.33
CA SER A 343 -9.62 14.04 25.99
C SER A 343 -9.39 14.52 24.56
N VAL A 344 -10.29 14.27 23.62
CA VAL A 344 -10.16 14.75 22.22
C VAL A 344 -10.85 16.09 22.09
N LYS A 345 -10.08 17.14 21.82
CA LYS A 345 -10.56 18.53 21.95
C LYS A 345 -10.25 19.40 20.73
N PRO A 346 -11.16 20.33 20.36
CA PRO A 346 -10.94 21.28 19.26
C PRO A 346 -9.63 22.07 19.35
N GLU A 347 -9.22 22.45 20.56
CA GLU A 347 -8.01 23.23 20.82
C GLU A 347 -6.76 22.51 20.32
N GLN A 348 -6.68 21.19 20.48
CA GLN A 348 -5.53 20.39 20.04
C GLN A 348 -5.33 20.44 18.53
N PHE A 349 -6.42 20.48 17.76
CA PHE A 349 -6.37 20.62 16.30
C PHE A 349 -5.95 22.04 15.90
N ARG A 350 -6.50 23.07 16.57
CA ARG A 350 -6.14 24.47 16.31
C ARG A 350 -4.66 24.74 16.61
N ASP A 351 -4.18 24.29 17.77
CA ASP A 351 -2.79 24.43 18.20
C ASP A 351 -1.81 23.70 17.28
N THR A 352 -2.25 22.62 16.63
CA THR A 352 -1.44 21.89 15.66
C THR A 352 -1.41 22.59 14.30
N TYR A 353 -2.59 22.93 13.75
CA TYR A 353 -2.71 23.29 12.34
C TYR A 353 -2.66 24.80 12.07
N ILE A 354 -3.16 25.66 12.95
CA ILE A 354 -3.10 27.12 12.73
C ILE A 354 -1.65 27.60 12.59
N PRO A 355 -0.70 27.22 13.48
CA PRO A 355 0.69 27.65 13.33
C PRO A 355 1.38 27.06 12.10
N MET A 356 0.95 25.87 11.64
CA MET A 356 1.54 25.21 10.46
C MET A 356 1.28 25.98 9.17
N PHE A 357 0.17 26.73 9.10
CA PHE A 357 -0.23 27.53 7.94
C PHE A 357 -0.04 29.05 8.16
N ASP A 358 0.67 29.45 9.22
CA ASP A 358 0.95 30.86 9.50
C ASP A 358 1.96 31.43 8.49
N LEU A 359 1.42 32.12 7.49
CA LEU A 359 2.18 32.77 6.43
C LEU A 359 3.01 33.96 6.92
N GLN A 360 2.74 34.52 8.11
CA GLN A 360 3.47 35.68 8.64
C GLN A 360 4.84 35.31 9.23
N LYS A 361 5.01 34.05 9.68
CA LYS A 361 6.30 33.56 10.21
C LYS A 361 7.34 33.23 9.13
N ALA A 362 6.93 33.07 7.88
CA ALA A 362 7.85 32.80 6.79
C ALA A 362 8.44 34.12 6.26
N ALA A 363 9.62 34.51 6.77
CA ALA A 363 10.45 35.51 6.10
C ALA A 363 10.75 35.00 4.68
N ARG A 364 10.01 35.50 3.68
CA ARG A 364 10.17 35.09 2.28
C ARG A 364 11.47 35.68 1.76
N THR A 365 12.55 34.91 1.87
CA THR A 365 13.72 35.12 1.03
C THR A 365 13.23 35.06 -0.42
N LEU A 366 13.54 36.07 -1.23
CA LEU A 366 13.28 36.02 -2.68
C LEU A 366 14.08 34.84 -3.25
N VAL A 367 13.38 33.75 -3.56
CA VAL A 367 13.96 32.56 -4.17
C VAL A 367 13.72 32.58 -5.67
N SER A 368 14.70 32.11 -6.44
CA SER A 368 14.55 31.91 -7.88
C SER A 368 13.36 30.95 -8.15
N PRO A 369 12.51 31.23 -9.15
CA PRO A 369 11.48 30.28 -9.59
C PRO A 369 12.08 29.08 -10.33
N LEU A 370 13.33 29.18 -10.78
CA LEU A 370 14.07 28.08 -11.41
C LEU A 370 14.87 27.33 -10.36
N TYR A 371 14.71 26.00 -10.34
CA TYR A 371 15.43 25.12 -9.44
C TYR A 371 16.91 25.01 -9.84
N GLU A 372 17.80 25.29 -8.89
CA GLU A 372 19.24 25.15 -9.08
C GLU A 372 19.65 23.67 -8.92
N TRP A 373 19.72 22.96 -10.05
CA TRP A 373 20.07 21.54 -10.06
C TRP A 373 21.51 21.32 -9.57
N ARG A 374 21.67 20.39 -8.62
CA ARG A 374 22.97 20.02 -8.05
C ARG A 374 23.46 18.71 -8.64
N PRO A 375 24.55 18.67 -9.43
CA PRO A 375 25.01 17.44 -10.09
C PRO A 375 25.36 16.28 -9.17
N GLN A 376 25.79 16.55 -7.93
CA GLN A 376 26.14 15.53 -6.93
C GLN A 376 24.96 15.08 -6.05
N SER A 377 23.76 15.64 -6.27
CA SER A 377 22.58 15.27 -5.49
C SER A 377 22.12 13.86 -5.82
N THR A 378 21.98 13.01 -4.80
CA THR A 378 21.37 11.67 -4.91
C THR A 378 19.86 11.67 -4.66
N TYR A 379 19.26 12.83 -4.35
CA TYR A 379 17.84 12.97 -4.01
C TYR A 379 17.02 13.70 -5.07
N ILE A 380 17.56 14.77 -5.64
CA ILE A 380 16.88 15.63 -6.62
C ILE A 380 17.80 15.85 -7.81
N ARG A 381 17.35 15.42 -9.00
CA ARG A 381 18.09 15.53 -10.26
C ARG A 381 17.15 15.87 -11.41
N ARG A 382 17.65 16.62 -12.40
CA ARG A 382 16.87 16.94 -13.60
C ARG A 382 16.57 15.65 -14.35
N PRO A 383 15.28 15.28 -14.56
CA PRO A 383 14.94 14.05 -15.23
C PRO A 383 15.06 14.16 -16.76
N PRO A 384 15.29 13.05 -17.48
CA PRO A 384 15.50 13.05 -18.93
C PRO A 384 14.21 13.02 -19.75
N TYR A 385 13.04 13.32 -19.16
CA TYR A 385 11.73 13.13 -19.81
C TYR A 385 11.52 13.97 -21.08
N TRP A 386 12.27 15.07 -21.20
CA TRP A 386 12.18 16.03 -22.30
C TRP A 386 13.30 15.84 -23.34
N GLU A 387 14.13 14.82 -23.18
CA GLU A 387 15.36 14.62 -23.96
C GLU A 387 15.43 13.17 -24.48
N GLY A 388 16.25 12.94 -25.49
CA GLY A 388 16.61 11.59 -25.94
C GLY A 388 15.44 10.76 -26.47
N ASN A 389 15.38 9.48 -26.06
CA ASN A 389 14.42 8.50 -26.58
C ASN A 389 12.99 8.71 -26.07
N MET A 390 12.80 9.37 -24.91
CA MET A 390 11.46 9.65 -24.37
C MET A 390 10.69 10.71 -25.17
N ALA A 391 11.39 11.48 -26.00
CA ALA A 391 10.80 12.46 -26.91
C ALA A 391 10.53 11.92 -28.32
N LYS A 392 10.87 10.64 -28.59
CA LYS A 392 10.67 10.01 -29.90
C LYS A 392 9.36 9.23 -29.94
N GLU A 393 8.74 9.23 -31.11
CA GLU A 393 7.61 8.36 -31.40
C GLU A 393 8.03 6.89 -31.30
N ARG A 394 7.16 6.08 -30.71
CA ARG A 394 7.41 4.65 -30.46
C ARG A 394 7.05 3.84 -31.70
N GLY A 395 7.97 2.99 -32.12
CA GLY A 395 7.80 2.22 -33.35
C GLY A 395 6.86 1.03 -33.20
N LEU A 396 6.72 0.50 -31.98
CA LEU A 396 6.04 -0.75 -31.65
C LEU A 396 6.47 -1.92 -32.55
N LYS A 397 7.77 -1.97 -32.88
CA LYS A 397 8.35 -2.96 -33.79
C LYS A 397 9.67 -3.50 -33.29
N GLY A 398 9.95 -4.77 -33.61
CA GLY A 398 11.19 -5.46 -33.27
C GLY A 398 11.43 -5.54 -31.76
N MET A 399 10.36 -5.53 -30.97
CA MET A 399 10.45 -5.45 -29.50
C MET A 399 10.90 -6.80 -28.92
N ARG A 400 11.78 -6.74 -27.91
CA ARG A 400 12.17 -7.93 -27.13
C ARG A 400 11.51 -7.90 -25.75
N PRO A 401 11.12 -9.05 -25.19
CA PRO A 401 10.54 -9.08 -23.86
C PRO A 401 11.63 -8.75 -22.83
N LEU A 402 11.37 -7.76 -21.99
CA LEU A 402 12.17 -7.50 -20.78
C LEU A 402 11.81 -8.52 -19.69
N ALA A 403 10.53 -8.86 -19.60
CA ALA A 403 10.01 -9.83 -18.65
C ALA A 403 8.70 -10.44 -19.17
N ILE A 404 8.48 -11.70 -18.77
CA ILE A 404 7.17 -12.36 -18.77
C ILE A 404 6.79 -12.56 -17.31
N LEU A 405 5.68 -11.96 -16.88
CA LEU A 405 5.32 -11.87 -15.48
C LEU A 405 4.02 -12.60 -15.18
N PRO A 406 3.87 -13.19 -13.97
CA PRO A 406 2.66 -13.87 -13.57
C PRO A 406 1.50 -12.90 -13.33
N ASP A 407 0.40 -13.45 -12.82
CA ASP A 407 -0.74 -12.65 -12.34
C ASP A 407 -0.35 -11.86 -11.08
N ASN A 408 -1.18 -10.88 -10.70
CA ASN A 408 -1.10 -10.18 -9.42
C ASN A 408 0.18 -9.35 -9.20
N ILE A 409 0.85 -8.91 -10.26
CA ILE A 409 2.02 -8.04 -10.15
C ILE A 409 1.63 -6.68 -9.56
N THR A 410 2.02 -6.46 -8.31
CA THR A 410 1.83 -5.18 -7.63
C THR A 410 2.82 -4.10 -8.09
N THR A 411 2.49 -2.82 -7.89
CA THR A 411 3.46 -1.73 -8.12
C THR A 411 4.65 -1.74 -7.16
N ASP A 412 4.58 -2.48 -6.04
CA ASP A 412 5.74 -2.75 -5.18
C ASP A 412 6.72 -3.76 -5.82
N HIS A 413 6.26 -4.64 -6.73
CA HIS A 413 7.16 -5.44 -7.57
C HIS A 413 7.84 -4.59 -8.65
N LEU A 414 7.06 -3.70 -9.28
CA LEU A 414 7.53 -2.86 -10.39
C LEU A 414 8.49 -1.76 -9.95
N SER A 415 8.26 -1.16 -8.79
CA SER A 415 9.07 -0.08 -8.24
C SER A 415 8.93 -0.09 -6.72
N PRO A 416 9.78 -0.85 -5.98
CA PRO A 416 9.69 -0.99 -4.53
C PRO A 416 9.88 0.36 -3.81
N SER A 417 9.41 0.45 -2.56
CA SER A 417 9.52 1.66 -1.71
C SER A 417 10.31 1.45 -0.43
N ASN A 418 10.79 0.23 -0.17
CA ASN A 418 11.47 -0.18 1.04
C ASN A 418 12.92 0.37 1.10
N ALA A 419 13.62 0.02 2.18
CA ALA A 419 15.03 0.38 2.39
C ALA A 419 15.94 -0.14 1.26
N ILE A 420 16.88 0.70 0.83
CA ILE A 420 17.87 0.31 -0.19
C ILE A 420 18.97 -0.50 0.51
N GLN A 421 19.21 -1.71 0.03
CA GLN A 421 20.29 -2.57 0.51
C GLN A 421 21.56 -2.35 -0.31
N LEU A 422 22.74 -2.46 0.32
CA LEU A 422 24.03 -2.30 -0.36
C LEU A 422 24.19 -3.21 -1.58
N ASN A 423 23.72 -4.46 -1.50
CA ASN A 423 23.80 -5.45 -2.59
C ASN A 423 22.77 -5.24 -3.71
N SER A 424 21.95 -4.18 -3.66
CA SER A 424 21.02 -3.82 -4.72
C SER A 424 21.69 -2.90 -5.76
N ALA A 425 21.13 -2.83 -6.98
CA ALA A 425 21.67 -1.96 -8.03
C ALA A 425 21.69 -0.47 -7.62
N ALA A 426 20.69 -0.04 -6.85
CA ALA A 426 20.64 1.31 -6.29
C ALA A 426 21.67 1.49 -5.17
N GLY A 427 21.84 0.50 -4.28
CA GLY A 427 22.85 0.53 -3.22
C GLY A 427 24.26 0.66 -3.77
N GLU A 428 24.64 -0.16 -4.75
CA GLU A 428 25.92 -0.07 -5.45
C GLU A 428 26.14 1.30 -6.10
N TYR A 429 25.09 1.90 -6.66
CA TYR A 429 25.16 3.25 -7.23
C TYR A 429 25.37 4.32 -6.14
N LEU A 430 24.66 4.24 -5.02
CA LEU A 430 24.79 5.19 -3.92
C LEU A 430 26.16 5.07 -3.23
N ASP A 431 26.67 3.85 -3.06
CA ASP A 431 28.03 3.58 -2.58
C ASP A 431 29.08 4.20 -3.51
N LYS A 432 28.93 4.00 -4.83
CA LYS A 432 29.79 4.63 -5.84
C LYS A 432 29.71 6.17 -5.80
N MET A 433 28.58 6.73 -5.40
CA MET A 433 28.40 8.17 -5.19
C MET A 433 28.99 8.67 -3.86
N GLY A 434 29.52 7.76 -3.01
CA GLY A 434 30.17 8.05 -1.74
C GLY A 434 29.23 8.24 -0.56
N LEU A 435 27.99 7.74 -0.64
CA LEU A 435 27.08 7.75 0.51
C LEU A 435 27.38 6.57 1.44
N PRO A 436 27.35 6.78 2.76
CA PRO A 436 27.39 5.67 3.71
C PRO A 436 26.07 4.88 3.69
N GLU A 437 26.11 3.58 4.00
CA GLU A 437 24.95 2.69 3.89
C GLU A 437 23.78 3.13 4.80
N GLU A 438 24.07 3.67 5.99
CA GLU A 438 23.05 4.21 6.89
C GLU A 438 22.23 5.36 6.28
N ASP A 439 22.79 6.05 5.28
CA ASP A 439 22.16 7.19 4.59
C ASP A 439 21.51 6.80 3.25
N PHE A 440 21.59 5.53 2.83
CA PHE A 440 20.93 5.05 1.62
C PHE A 440 19.40 5.19 1.68
N ASN A 441 18.85 5.23 2.88
CA ASN A 441 17.43 5.49 3.11
C ASN A 441 16.56 4.47 2.33
N SER A 442 15.53 4.94 1.60
CA SER A 442 14.59 4.06 0.90
C SER A 442 14.41 4.46 -0.57
N TYR A 443 13.95 3.52 -1.40
CA TYR A 443 13.61 3.84 -2.78
C TYR A 443 12.58 4.98 -2.89
N ALA A 444 11.68 5.10 -1.91
CA ALA A 444 10.69 6.17 -1.86
C ALA A 444 11.31 7.56 -1.73
N THR A 445 12.37 7.71 -0.92
CA THR A 445 13.03 9.00 -0.68
C THR A 445 13.90 9.44 -1.86
N HIS A 446 14.34 8.50 -2.68
CA HIS A 446 15.15 8.75 -3.88
C HIS A 446 14.34 8.99 -5.16
N ARG A 447 13.00 9.11 -5.10
CA ARG A 447 12.14 9.32 -6.28
C ARG A 447 12.41 10.61 -7.07
N GLY A 448 13.10 11.57 -6.48
CA GLY A 448 13.53 12.79 -7.19
C GLY A 448 14.83 12.62 -7.98
N ASP A 449 15.54 11.51 -7.82
CA ASP A 449 16.74 11.17 -8.58
C ASP A 449 16.46 9.98 -9.50
N HIS A 450 16.29 10.27 -10.79
CA HIS A 450 15.99 9.24 -11.77
C HIS A 450 17.09 8.18 -11.90
N LEU A 451 18.34 8.50 -11.55
CA LEU A 451 19.44 7.54 -11.62
C LEU A 451 19.32 6.44 -10.55
N THR A 452 18.98 6.82 -9.32
CA THR A 452 18.67 5.86 -8.26
C THR A 452 17.33 5.16 -8.50
N ALA A 453 16.28 5.92 -8.84
CA ALA A 453 14.93 5.36 -8.94
C ALA A 453 14.75 4.39 -10.11
N GLN A 454 15.41 4.58 -11.26
CA GLN A 454 15.35 3.62 -12.38
C GLN A 454 15.98 2.26 -12.03
N ARG A 455 16.98 2.24 -11.14
CA ARG A 455 17.59 1.00 -10.61
C ARG A 455 16.65 0.21 -9.71
N ALA A 456 15.55 0.81 -9.28
CA ALA A 456 14.47 0.15 -8.56
C ALA A 456 13.48 -0.56 -9.51
N THR A 457 13.55 -0.33 -10.82
CA THR A 457 12.61 -0.91 -11.78
C THR A 457 12.71 -2.43 -11.76
N LEU A 458 11.62 -3.10 -11.37
CA LEU A 458 11.56 -4.55 -11.20
C LEU A 458 12.64 -5.09 -10.23
N ALA A 459 13.02 -4.28 -9.23
CA ALA A 459 14.08 -4.59 -8.25
C ALA A 459 13.61 -5.41 -7.04
N ASN A 460 12.32 -5.75 -6.96
CA ASN A 460 11.79 -6.45 -5.81
C ASN A 460 12.33 -7.90 -5.74
N PRO A 461 12.91 -8.34 -4.59
CA PRO A 461 13.46 -9.68 -4.45
C PRO A 461 12.42 -10.79 -4.49
N LYS A 462 11.11 -10.46 -4.42
CA LYS A 462 10.00 -11.42 -4.51
C LYS A 462 9.43 -11.58 -5.92
N LEU A 463 9.96 -10.86 -6.91
CA LEU A 463 9.54 -10.95 -8.30
C LEU A 463 9.79 -12.36 -8.86
N PHE A 464 8.86 -12.85 -9.67
CA PHE A 464 9.04 -14.04 -10.49
C PHE A 464 8.97 -13.62 -11.96
N ASN A 465 10.09 -13.71 -12.67
CA ASN A 465 10.12 -13.53 -14.12
C ASN A 465 10.11 -14.90 -14.77
N GLU A 466 9.02 -15.26 -15.45
CA GLU A 466 8.80 -16.57 -16.09
C GLU A 466 9.83 -16.85 -17.22
N MET A 467 10.68 -15.88 -17.59
CA MET A 467 11.84 -16.11 -18.46
C MET A 467 13.06 -16.72 -17.73
N VAL A 468 13.09 -16.73 -16.39
CA VAL A 468 14.28 -17.09 -15.62
C VAL A 468 14.04 -18.39 -14.87
N HIS A 469 14.64 -19.48 -15.36
CA HIS A 469 14.50 -20.81 -14.78
C HIS A 469 15.82 -21.33 -14.21
N ASP A 470 15.74 -22.17 -13.17
CA ASP A 470 16.86 -22.97 -12.69
C ASP A 470 17.13 -24.19 -13.60
N GLU A 471 18.14 -24.99 -13.25
CA GLU A 471 18.51 -26.19 -14.00
C GLU A 471 17.40 -27.25 -14.05
N GLN A 472 16.43 -27.17 -13.12
CA GLN A 472 15.28 -28.06 -13.02
C GLN A 472 14.05 -27.50 -13.78
N GLY A 473 14.17 -26.32 -14.41
CA GLY A 473 13.11 -25.69 -15.18
C GLY A 473 12.10 -24.91 -14.34
N LYS A 474 12.38 -24.66 -13.05
CA LYS A 474 11.50 -23.89 -12.16
C LYS A 474 11.87 -22.41 -12.20
N VAL A 475 10.85 -21.54 -12.19
CA VAL A 475 11.03 -20.09 -12.14
C VAL A 475 11.79 -19.67 -10.87
N VAL A 476 12.86 -18.91 -11.06
CA VAL A 476 13.71 -18.41 -9.97
C VAL A 476 13.14 -17.09 -9.44
N GLN A 477 12.96 -17.01 -8.12
CA GLN A 477 12.53 -15.79 -7.47
C GLN A 477 13.70 -14.78 -7.40
N GLY A 478 13.44 -13.53 -7.76
CA GLY A 478 14.38 -12.44 -7.62
C GLY A 478 14.23 -11.35 -8.68
N SER A 479 14.98 -10.26 -8.50
CA SER A 479 15.13 -9.22 -9.52
C SER A 479 16.05 -9.68 -10.65
N LEU A 480 15.56 -10.61 -11.47
CA LEU A 480 16.31 -11.29 -12.51
C LEU A 480 15.64 -11.16 -13.87
N ALA A 481 16.45 -11.11 -14.92
CA ALA A 481 16.01 -11.18 -16.31
C ALA A 481 16.97 -12.01 -17.14
N ARG A 482 16.45 -12.57 -18.24
CA ARG A 482 17.25 -13.27 -19.25
C ARG A 482 17.46 -12.35 -20.45
N VAL A 483 18.71 -12.00 -20.73
CA VAL A 483 19.07 -11.12 -21.85
C VAL A 483 19.05 -11.94 -23.13
N GLU A 484 18.26 -11.50 -24.10
CA GLU A 484 18.08 -12.13 -25.40
C GLU A 484 18.76 -11.32 -26.51
N PRO A 485 19.35 -11.97 -27.52
CA PRO A 485 19.28 -13.41 -27.82
C PRO A 485 20.34 -14.28 -27.10
N GLU A 486 21.11 -13.72 -26.16
CA GLU A 486 22.22 -14.44 -25.52
C GLU A 486 21.79 -15.55 -24.55
N GLY A 487 20.53 -15.57 -24.11
CA GLY A 487 20.04 -16.49 -23.09
C GLY A 487 20.69 -16.30 -21.71
N LYS A 488 21.39 -15.18 -21.49
CA LYS A 488 22.17 -14.96 -20.26
C LYS A 488 21.30 -14.37 -19.15
N VAL A 489 21.17 -15.07 -18.03
CA VAL A 489 20.50 -14.55 -16.84
C VAL A 489 21.41 -13.53 -16.13
N THR A 490 20.88 -12.35 -15.83
CA THR A 490 21.53 -11.30 -15.05
C THR A 490 20.56 -10.72 -14.03
N ARG A 491 21.05 -9.86 -13.13
CA ARG A 491 20.18 -8.97 -12.37
C ARG A 491 19.44 -8.04 -13.35
N MET A 492 18.21 -7.68 -12.98
CA MET A 492 17.29 -6.94 -13.84
C MET A 492 17.88 -5.61 -14.34
N TRP A 493 18.58 -4.88 -13.47
CA TRP A 493 19.19 -3.61 -13.82
C TRP A 493 20.26 -3.75 -14.93
N GLU A 494 21.09 -4.78 -14.89
CA GLU A 494 22.10 -5.06 -15.89
C GLU A 494 21.48 -5.44 -17.24
N ALA A 495 20.34 -6.15 -17.21
CA ALA A 495 19.57 -6.44 -18.42
C ALA A 495 19.01 -5.14 -19.02
N ILE A 496 18.45 -4.26 -18.18
CA ILE A 496 17.98 -2.94 -18.59
C ILE A 496 19.14 -2.12 -19.19
N GLU A 497 20.29 -2.01 -18.53
CA GLU A 497 21.45 -1.28 -19.05
C GLU A 497 21.93 -1.85 -20.39
N THR A 498 21.92 -3.18 -20.53
CA THR A 498 22.29 -3.86 -21.77
C THR A 498 21.36 -3.47 -22.92
N TYR A 499 20.04 -3.48 -22.70
CA TYR A 499 19.07 -3.10 -23.73
C TYR A 499 19.05 -1.59 -24.01
N MET A 500 19.27 -0.75 -23.00
CA MET A 500 19.46 0.69 -23.17
C MET A 500 20.66 0.99 -24.08
N ALA A 501 21.79 0.30 -23.88
CA ALA A 501 22.97 0.44 -24.74
C ALA A 501 22.71 -0.02 -26.18
N ARG A 502 21.92 -1.09 -26.35
CA ARG A 502 21.46 -1.59 -27.67
C ARG A 502 20.46 -0.67 -28.36
N LYS A 503 19.85 0.27 -27.62
CA LYS A 503 18.66 1.02 -28.06
C LYS A 503 17.54 0.10 -28.53
N GLN A 504 17.37 -1.02 -27.82
CA GLN A 504 16.42 -2.07 -28.15
C GLN A 504 15.02 -1.66 -27.67
N PRO A 505 14.00 -1.62 -28.55
CA PRO A 505 12.60 -1.54 -28.13
C PRO A 505 12.23 -2.75 -27.27
N LEU A 506 11.52 -2.53 -26.16
CA LEU A 506 11.14 -3.59 -25.24
C LEU A 506 9.62 -3.70 -25.08
N ILE A 507 9.19 -4.89 -24.67
CA ILE A 507 7.82 -5.24 -24.29
C ILE A 507 7.83 -5.94 -22.93
N ILE A 508 6.75 -5.81 -22.16
CA ILE A 508 6.46 -6.67 -21.02
C ILE A 508 5.20 -7.47 -21.32
N ILE A 509 5.24 -8.78 -21.07
CA ILE A 509 4.04 -9.64 -21.07
C ILE A 509 3.68 -9.91 -19.62
N ALA A 510 2.40 -9.84 -19.26
CA ALA A 510 1.95 -10.05 -17.89
C ALA A 510 0.62 -10.82 -17.80
N GLY A 511 0.38 -11.40 -16.63
CA GLY A 511 -0.89 -12.04 -16.28
C GLY A 511 -2.02 -11.06 -15.93
N ALA A 512 -2.97 -11.55 -15.15
CA ALA A 512 -4.10 -10.75 -14.66
C ALA A 512 -3.67 -9.74 -13.59
N ASP A 513 -4.48 -8.69 -13.38
CA ASP A 513 -4.32 -7.67 -12.33
C ASP A 513 -2.93 -6.98 -12.30
N TYR A 514 -2.35 -6.74 -13.49
CA TYR A 514 -1.04 -6.10 -13.61
C TYR A 514 -1.07 -4.64 -13.12
N GLY A 515 -0.17 -4.32 -12.19
CA GLY A 515 -0.02 -2.99 -11.62
C GLY A 515 -0.87 -2.71 -10.39
N GLN A 516 -1.29 -3.73 -9.64
CA GLN A 516 -2.14 -3.53 -8.46
C GLN A 516 -1.45 -2.80 -7.31
N GLY A 517 -2.25 -2.11 -6.48
CA GLY A 517 -1.77 -1.49 -5.25
C GLY A 517 -1.49 0.02 -5.35
N SER A 518 -0.24 0.44 -5.21
CA SER A 518 0.12 1.86 -4.98
C SER A 518 0.02 2.68 -6.26
N SER A 519 -0.42 3.93 -6.16
CA SER A 519 -0.53 4.88 -7.27
C SER A 519 0.79 5.41 -7.85
N ARG A 520 1.93 4.83 -7.47
CA ARG A 520 3.27 5.36 -7.78
C ARG A 520 3.51 5.37 -9.29
N ASP A 521 3.76 6.55 -9.86
CA ASP A 521 4.05 6.71 -11.28
C ASP A 521 5.44 6.18 -11.67
N TRP A 522 6.35 6.00 -10.71
CA TRP A 522 7.65 5.38 -10.93
C TRP A 522 7.55 3.93 -11.44
N ALA A 523 6.46 3.22 -11.16
CA ALA A 523 6.19 1.93 -11.77
C ALA A 523 6.00 2.02 -13.30
N ALA A 524 5.55 3.16 -13.83
CA ALA A 524 5.46 3.44 -15.26
C ALA A 524 6.71 4.14 -15.80
N LYS A 525 7.27 5.11 -15.06
CA LYS A 525 8.50 5.82 -15.46
C LYS A 525 9.69 4.87 -15.58
N GLY A 526 9.84 3.94 -14.63
CA GLY A 526 10.94 2.99 -14.62
C GLY A 526 10.97 2.12 -15.87
N VAL A 527 9.83 1.50 -16.22
CA VAL A 527 9.72 0.67 -17.43
C VAL A 527 9.84 1.50 -18.71
N ALA A 528 9.27 2.71 -18.74
CA ALA A 528 9.42 3.61 -19.89
C ALA A 528 10.89 4.01 -20.12
N LEU A 529 11.62 4.36 -19.04
CA LEU A 529 13.05 4.69 -19.10
C LEU A 529 13.93 3.49 -19.46
N ALA A 530 13.50 2.26 -19.13
CA ALA A 530 14.16 1.03 -19.57
C ALA A 530 14.01 0.79 -21.08
N GLY A 531 13.09 1.48 -21.76
CA GLY A 531 12.82 1.32 -23.19
C GLY A 531 11.59 0.46 -23.50
N VAL A 532 10.72 0.20 -22.52
CA VAL A 532 9.46 -0.53 -22.74
C VAL A 532 8.48 0.38 -23.50
N GLU A 533 8.11 -0.03 -24.71
CA GLU A 533 7.19 0.73 -25.55
C GLU A 533 5.73 0.32 -25.30
N THR A 534 5.49 -0.96 -25.00
CA THR A 534 4.16 -1.52 -24.73
C THR A 534 4.19 -2.59 -23.64
N ILE A 535 3.05 -2.75 -22.97
CA ILE A 535 2.79 -3.87 -22.06
C ILE A 535 1.56 -4.60 -22.56
N VAL A 536 1.65 -5.93 -22.72
CA VAL A 536 0.51 -6.77 -23.06
C VAL A 536 0.17 -7.64 -21.85
N ALA A 537 -1.01 -7.44 -21.26
CA ALA A 537 -1.42 -8.14 -20.04
C ALA A 537 -2.77 -8.85 -20.22
N GLU A 538 -3.10 -9.79 -19.34
CA GLU A 538 -4.46 -10.37 -19.29
C GLU A 538 -5.46 -9.38 -18.64
N GLY A 539 -4.96 -8.48 -17.79
CA GLY A 539 -5.73 -7.37 -17.21
C GLY A 539 -4.83 -6.33 -16.55
N PHE A 540 -5.33 -5.08 -16.44
CA PHE A 540 -4.64 -3.97 -15.78
C PHE A 540 -5.43 -3.41 -14.63
N GLU A 541 -4.71 -3.01 -13.59
CA GLU A 541 -5.27 -2.15 -12.55
C GLU A 541 -5.33 -0.68 -12.97
N ARG A 542 -6.43 -0.03 -12.60
CA ARG A 542 -6.88 1.24 -13.20
C ARG A 542 -5.81 2.34 -13.16
N ILE A 543 -5.23 2.59 -11.98
CA ILE A 543 -4.28 3.69 -11.78
C ILE A 543 -2.98 3.43 -12.56
N HIS A 544 -2.51 2.18 -12.56
CA HIS A 544 -1.27 1.85 -13.26
C HIS A 544 -1.44 1.98 -14.78
N ARG A 545 -2.57 1.54 -15.34
CA ARG A 545 -2.92 1.77 -16.75
C ARG A 545 -2.81 3.24 -17.14
N THR A 546 -3.42 4.13 -16.35
CA THR A 546 -3.34 5.58 -16.59
C THR A 546 -1.91 6.11 -16.49
N ASN A 547 -1.12 5.65 -15.53
CA ASN A 547 0.29 6.04 -15.41
C ASN A 547 1.13 5.61 -16.62
N LEU A 548 0.89 4.42 -17.18
CA LEU A 548 1.55 3.94 -18.40
C LEU A 548 1.27 4.88 -19.58
N ILE A 549 0.00 5.23 -19.79
CA ILE A 549 -0.44 6.18 -20.84
C ILE A 549 0.22 7.54 -20.64
N GLY A 550 0.25 8.04 -19.40
CA GLY A 550 0.92 9.30 -19.06
C GLY A 550 2.41 9.30 -19.36
N MET A 551 3.06 8.13 -19.39
CA MET A 551 4.46 7.95 -19.78
C MET A 551 4.62 7.50 -21.24
N GLY A 552 3.55 7.49 -22.03
CA GLY A 552 3.55 7.08 -23.45
C GLY A 552 3.63 5.57 -23.70
N VAL A 553 3.52 4.73 -22.66
CA VAL A 553 3.55 3.26 -22.79
C VAL A 553 2.19 2.75 -23.20
N MET A 554 2.10 2.01 -24.30
CA MET A 554 0.85 1.45 -24.82
C MET A 554 0.39 0.28 -23.94
N PRO A 555 -0.75 0.37 -23.23
CA PRO A 555 -1.33 -0.76 -22.54
C PRO A 555 -2.21 -1.56 -23.51
N LEU A 556 -1.91 -2.84 -23.68
CA LEU A 556 -2.66 -3.78 -24.51
C LEU A 556 -3.15 -4.95 -23.66
N GLN A 557 -4.38 -5.40 -23.91
CA GLN A 557 -4.95 -6.52 -23.18
C GLN A 557 -5.20 -7.70 -24.12
N PHE A 558 -4.85 -8.92 -23.70
CA PHE A 558 -5.27 -10.13 -24.43
C PHE A 558 -6.80 -10.24 -24.45
N GLU A 559 -7.36 -10.82 -25.53
CA GLU A 559 -8.77 -11.19 -25.53
C GLU A 559 -9.04 -12.33 -24.54
N GLU A 560 -10.29 -12.44 -24.06
CA GLU A 560 -10.69 -13.47 -23.11
C GLU A 560 -10.31 -14.88 -23.61
N GLY A 561 -9.69 -15.67 -22.72
CA GLY A 561 -9.20 -17.02 -23.03
C GLY A 561 -7.82 -17.06 -23.71
N THR A 562 -7.27 -15.92 -24.12
CA THR A 562 -5.87 -15.82 -24.60
C THR A 562 -4.97 -15.37 -23.46
N THR A 563 -3.90 -16.12 -23.20
CA THR A 563 -2.94 -15.88 -22.13
C THR A 563 -1.52 -16.14 -22.63
N ARG A 564 -0.53 -15.69 -21.85
CA ARG A 564 0.88 -16.03 -22.10
C ARG A 564 1.14 -17.55 -22.14
N HIS A 565 0.34 -18.32 -21.39
CA HIS A 565 0.42 -19.78 -21.34
C HIS A 565 -0.20 -20.46 -22.54
N THR A 566 -1.37 -20.00 -23.00
CA THR A 566 -2.02 -20.56 -24.21
C THR A 566 -1.22 -20.27 -25.47
N LEU A 567 -0.47 -19.15 -25.46
CA LEU A 567 0.46 -18.79 -26.52
C LEU A 567 1.84 -19.44 -26.34
N ALA A 568 2.09 -20.17 -25.24
CA ALA A 568 3.37 -20.81 -24.93
C ALA A 568 4.57 -19.85 -25.14
N LEU A 569 4.50 -18.66 -24.54
CA LEU A 569 5.57 -17.66 -24.63
C LEU A 569 6.70 -18.02 -23.69
N ASP A 570 7.94 -18.03 -24.18
CA ASP A 570 9.13 -18.36 -23.39
C ASP A 570 10.14 -17.20 -23.28
N GLY A 571 9.86 -16.09 -23.97
CA GLY A 571 10.65 -14.87 -23.95
C GLY A 571 11.70 -14.80 -25.05
N THR A 572 11.81 -15.81 -25.91
CA THR A 572 12.75 -15.79 -27.05
C THR A 572 12.22 -15.05 -28.27
N GLU A 573 10.93 -14.72 -28.27
CA GLU A 573 10.22 -14.10 -29.37
C GLU A 573 10.59 -12.63 -29.60
N ILE A 574 10.24 -12.13 -30.78
CA ILE A 574 10.26 -10.71 -31.13
C ILE A 574 8.83 -10.26 -31.44
N TYR A 575 8.46 -9.06 -31.03
CA TYR A 575 7.09 -8.57 -31.11
C TYR A 575 6.95 -7.29 -31.94
N ASP A 576 5.88 -7.22 -32.73
CA ASP A 576 5.36 -5.99 -33.33
C ASP A 576 3.91 -5.77 -32.89
N VAL A 577 3.43 -4.52 -32.92
CA VAL A 577 2.01 -4.20 -32.79
C VAL A 577 1.54 -3.49 -34.06
N GLU A 578 0.44 -3.98 -34.63
CA GLU A 578 -0.18 -3.43 -35.83
C GLU A 578 -1.59 -2.92 -35.56
N GLY A 579 -1.95 -1.82 -36.24
CA GLY A 579 -3.25 -1.16 -36.14
C GLY A 579 -3.14 0.30 -35.69
N ALA A 580 -4.24 1.04 -35.78
CA ALA A 580 -4.30 2.43 -35.34
C ALA A 580 -4.93 2.52 -33.94
N PRO A 581 -4.26 3.15 -32.95
CA PRO A 581 -4.82 3.30 -31.62
C PRO A 581 -6.10 4.15 -31.64
N GLN A 582 -7.20 3.58 -31.13
CA GLN A 582 -8.45 4.28 -30.85
C GLN A 582 -9.03 3.72 -29.54
N PRO A 583 -10.01 4.40 -28.92
CA PRO A 583 -10.58 3.93 -27.67
C PRO A 583 -11.14 2.51 -27.78
N GLY A 584 -10.59 1.56 -27.01
CA GLY A 584 -11.02 0.15 -27.01
C GLY A 584 -10.79 -0.62 -28.32
N ALA A 585 -10.00 -0.11 -29.26
CA ALA A 585 -9.81 -0.73 -30.56
C ALA A 585 -9.16 -2.11 -30.49
N LYS A 586 -9.50 -2.99 -31.43
CA LYS A 586 -8.76 -4.24 -31.64
C LYS A 586 -7.50 -3.97 -32.46
N LEU A 587 -6.35 -4.23 -31.88
CA LEU A 587 -5.03 -4.21 -32.52
C LEU A 587 -4.53 -5.65 -32.71
N THR A 588 -3.40 -5.82 -33.39
CA THR A 588 -2.77 -7.13 -33.58
C THR A 588 -1.38 -7.14 -32.97
N LEU A 589 -1.12 -8.06 -32.04
CA LEU A 589 0.22 -8.42 -31.59
C LEU A 589 0.78 -9.47 -32.56
N VAL A 590 1.90 -9.16 -33.21
CA VAL A 590 2.62 -10.10 -34.08
C VAL A 590 3.77 -10.70 -33.30
N ILE A 591 3.79 -12.02 -33.18
CA ILE A 591 4.75 -12.79 -32.39
C ILE A 591 5.65 -13.55 -33.35
N HIS A 592 6.89 -13.10 -33.51
CA HIS A 592 7.90 -13.74 -34.34
C HIS A 592 8.67 -14.77 -33.52
N ARG A 593 8.49 -16.04 -33.83
CA ARG A 593 9.15 -17.17 -33.15
C ARG A 593 10.56 -17.39 -33.70
N GLN A 594 11.44 -17.98 -32.90
CA GLN A 594 12.79 -18.38 -33.35
C GLN A 594 12.78 -19.39 -34.51
N SER A 595 11.71 -20.18 -34.64
CA SER A 595 11.50 -21.09 -35.78
C SER A 595 11.30 -20.39 -37.12
N GLY A 596 11.09 -19.07 -37.12
CA GLY A 596 10.77 -18.25 -38.29
C GLY A 596 9.28 -18.13 -38.58
N SER A 597 8.40 -18.82 -37.83
CA SER A 597 6.95 -18.62 -37.93
C SER A 597 6.52 -17.33 -37.22
N ALA A 598 5.52 -16.65 -37.77
CA ALA A 598 4.87 -15.52 -37.11
C ALA A 598 3.41 -15.87 -36.78
N GLU A 599 3.00 -15.58 -35.55
CA GLU A 599 1.62 -15.70 -35.08
C GLU A 599 1.02 -14.30 -34.92
N ARG A 600 -0.26 -14.14 -35.26
CA ARG A 600 -0.97 -12.85 -35.18
C ARG A 600 -2.13 -12.98 -34.21
N VAL A 601 -2.01 -12.31 -33.07
CA VAL A 601 -2.93 -12.43 -31.95
C VAL A 601 -3.72 -11.13 -31.79
N PRO A 602 -5.07 -11.17 -31.75
CA PRO A 602 -5.87 -9.99 -31.48
C PRO A 602 -5.66 -9.54 -30.03
N VAL A 603 -5.50 -8.23 -29.83
CA VAL A 603 -5.37 -7.59 -28.52
C VAL A 603 -6.21 -6.32 -28.46
N ILE A 604 -6.67 -5.96 -27.28
CA ILE A 604 -7.51 -4.79 -27.03
C ILE A 604 -6.59 -3.62 -26.64
N CYS A 605 -6.71 -2.50 -27.36
CA CYS A 605 -6.10 -1.22 -27.01
C CYS A 605 -6.78 -0.67 -25.75
N ARG A 606 -6.05 -0.60 -24.64
CA ARG A 606 -6.55 -0.11 -23.34
C ARG A 606 -6.33 1.39 -23.15
N LEU A 607 -6.37 2.13 -24.26
CA LEU A 607 -6.76 3.53 -24.26
C LEU A 607 -8.29 3.52 -24.23
N ASP A 608 -8.88 3.98 -23.15
CA ASP A 608 -10.31 3.82 -22.88
C ASP A 608 -11.10 5.08 -23.30
N THR A 609 -10.43 6.21 -23.57
CA THR A 609 -11.06 7.48 -23.97
C THR A 609 -10.30 8.19 -25.09
N ALA A 610 -10.97 9.11 -25.79
CA ALA A 610 -10.32 9.95 -26.81
C ALA A 610 -9.20 10.83 -26.23
N GLU A 611 -9.35 11.29 -24.99
CA GLU A 611 -8.32 12.08 -24.30
C GLU A 611 -7.07 11.24 -24.01
N GLU A 612 -7.24 9.97 -23.62
CA GLU A 612 -6.10 9.07 -23.43
C GLU A 612 -5.36 8.79 -24.75
N VAL A 613 -6.09 8.70 -25.88
CA VAL A 613 -5.48 8.61 -27.21
C VAL A 613 -4.69 9.88 -27.54
N SER A 614 -5.23 11.05 -27.25
CA SER A 614 -4.55 12.34 -27.42
C SER A 614 -3.24 12.40 -26.62
N ILE A 615 -3.27 12.03 -25.34
CA ILE A 615 -2.10 11.98 -24.45
C ILE A 615 -1.06 10.99 -24.96
N TYR A 616 -1.47 9.78 -25.32
CA TYR A 616 -0.57 8.75 -25.87
C TYR A 616 0.10 9.22 -27.16
N THR A 617 -0.68 9.79 -28.09
CA THR A 617 -0.18 10.26 -29.40
C THR A 617 0.82 11.41 -29.25
N ALA A 618 0.67 12.25 -28.22
CA ALA A 618 1.66 13.28 -27.91
C ALA A 618 2.98 12.71 -27.36
N GLY A 619 3.04 11.42 -27.01
CA GLY A 619 4.19 10.75 -26.39
C GLY A 619 4.11 10.66 -24.87
N GLY A 620 3.00 11.10 -24.27
CA GLY A 620 2.77 11.14 -22.82
C GLY A 620 2.23 12.48 -22.35
N VAL A 621 1.87 12.55 -21.06
CA VAL A 621 1.20 13.71 -20.46
C VAL A 621 2.10 14.95 -20.40
N LEU A 622 3.41 14.75 -20.20
CA LEU A 622 4.38 15.84 -20.16
C LEU A 622 4.53 16.49 -21.54
N GLN A 623 4.66 15.66 -22.58
CA GLN A 623 4.76 16.11 -23.96
C GLN A 623 3.47 16.82 -24.41
N ARG A 624 2.30 16.28 -24.03
CA ARG A 624 1.01 16.93 -24.27
C ARG A 624 0.95 18.31 -23.61
N PHE A 625 1.32 18.40 -22.34
CA PHE A 625 1.37 19.67 -21.63
C PHE A 625 2.30 20.70 -22.30
N ALA A 626 3.46 20.27 -22.80
CA ALA A 626 4.36 21.18 -23.52
C ALA A 626 3.78 21.67 -24.85
N GLN A 627 3.06 20.81 -25.59
CA GLN A 627 2.33 21.22 -26.79
C GLN A 627 1.27 22.27 -26.45
N ASP A 628 0.40 21.99 -25.47
CA ASP A 628 -0.66 22.91 -25.03
C ASP A 628 -0.08 24.24 -24.54
N PHE A 629 1.04 24.21 -23.79
CA PHE A 629 1.72 25.42 -23.32
C PHE A 629 2.24 26.25 -24.50
N LEU A 630 2.93 25.64 -25.45
CA LEU A 630 3.46 26.33 -26.64
C LEU A 630 2.34 26.93 -27.49
N GLU A 631 1.25 26.18 -27.71
CA GLU A 631 0.05 26.65 -28.40
C GLU A 631 -0.57 27.87 -27.70
N SER A 632 -0.70 27.82 -26.36
CA SER A 632 -1.26 28.92 -25.57
C SER A 632 -0.41 30.20 -25.59
N THR A 633 0.91 30.07 -25.78
CA THR A 633 1.82 31.22 -25.91
C THR A 633 1.90 31.79 -27.32
N ALA A 634 1.45 31.02 -28.32
CA ALA A 634 1.41 31.44 -29.72
C ALA A 634 0.07 32.12 -30.09
N ALA A 635 -1.01 31.78 -29.37
CA ALA A 635 -2.32 32.45 -29.42
C ALA A 635 -2.31 33.77 -28.62
#